data_AF-A0A356FBR7-F1
#
_entry.id   AF-A0A356FBR7-F1
#
_cell.length_a   1.000
_cell.length_b   1.000
_cell.length_c   1.000
_cell.angle_alpha   90.00
_cell.angle_beta   90.00
_cell.angle_gamma   90.00
#
_symmetry.space_group_name_H-M   'P 1'
#
loop_
_entity.id
_entity.type
_entity.pdbx_description
1 polymer ?
#
loop_
_entity_poly.entity_id
_entity_poly.type
_entity_poly.pdbx_seq_one_letter_code
_entity_poly.pdbx_strand_id
1 'polypeptide(L)' 'MPRINIHTLLIAVMALAQSPCRGENPPDIVLVMTDDMGYSDLGCYGGEIETPHLDKLAAGGLRFINFYSEN' A
#
# COMPACT_ATOMS: atom_id res chain seq x y z
N MET A 1 47.89 -11.04 22.39
CA MET A 1 46.73 -10.16 22.58
C MET A 1 46.56 -9.34 21.31
N PRO A 2 45.45 -9.48 20.56
CA PRO A 2 45.26 -8.69 19.34
C PRO A 2 45.17 -7.21 19.72
N ARG A 3 46.05 -6.38 19.16
CA ARG A 3 45.99 -4.93 19.32
C ARG A 3 44.92 -4.41 18.36
N ILE A 4 43.83 -3.86 18.91
CA ILE A 4 42.77 -3.25 18.12
C ILE A 4 43.31 -1.92 17.59
N ASN A 5 43.46 -1.82 16.27
CA ASN A 5 43.99 -0.63 15.60
C ASN A 5 42.92 0.45 15.46
N ILE A 6 43.33 1.72 15.55
CA ILE A 6 42.42 2.86 15.50
C ILE A 6 41.62 2.93 14.19
N HIS A 7 42.19 2.47 13.08
CA HIS A 7 41.49 2.36 11.80
C HIS A 7 40.37 1.32 11.82
N THR A 8 40.56 0.19 12.52
CA THR A 8 39.53 -0.84 12.67
C THR A 8 38.36 -0.30 13.50
N LEU A 9 38.64 0.51 14.53
CA LEU A 9 37.62 1.19 15.32
C LEU A 9 36.89 2.25 14.47
N LEU A 10 37.62 3.02 13.67
CA LEU A 10 37.06 4.08 12.83
C LEU A 10 36.11 3.51 11.75
N ILE A 11 36.50 2.40 11.12
CA ILE A 11 35.69 1.72 10.10
C ILE A 11 34.41 1.16 10.73
N ALA A 12 34.50 0.57 11.93
CA ALA A 12 33.33 0.05 12.62
C ALA A 12 32.32 1.15 13.00
N VAL A 13 32.80 2.33 13.43
CA VAL A 13 31.92 3.48 13.73
C VAL A 13 31.25 4.03 12.47
N MET A 14 32.00 4.15 11.37
CA MET A 14 31.44 4.61 10.09
C MET A 14 30.37 3.65 9.54
N ALA A 15 30.52 2.34 9.74
CA ALA A 15 29.52 1.35 9.32
C ALA A 15 28.21 1.45 10.12
N LEU A 16 28.28 1.77 11.42
CA LEU A 16 27.10 1.95 12.27
C LEU A 16 26.34 3.25 11.97
N ALA A 17 27.04 4.28 11.47
CA ALA A 17 26.45 5.57 11.11
C ALA A 17 25.61 5.54 9.81
N GLN A 18 25.71 4.49 8.99
CA GLN A 18 25.00 4.36 7.72
C GLN A 18 23.63 3.67 7.83
N SER A 19 23.02 3.64 9.01
CA SER A 19 21.66 3.10 9.17
C SER A 19 20.71 3.86 8.23
N PRO A 20 20.12 3.22 7.21
CA PRO A 20 19.23 3.92 6.31
C PRO A 20 18.02 4.37 7.12
N CYS A 21 17.82 5.68 7.22
CA CYS A 21 16.57 6.26 7.67
C CYS A 21 15.52 6.02 6.57
N ARG A 22 15.08 4.78 6.45
CA ARG A 22 13.96 4.43 5.59
C ARG A 22 12.70 4.89 6.31
N GLY A 23 12.46 6.19 6.30
CA GLY A 23 11.15 6.73 6.58
C GLY A 23 10.19 6.07 5.59
N GLU A 24 9.11 5.49 6.09
CA GLU A 24 8.06 4.99 5.23
C GLU A 24 7.52 6.19 4.43
N ASN A 25 7.77 6.19 3.13
CA ASN A 25 7.12 7.16 2.26
C ASN A 25 5.61 6.94 2.41
N PRO A 26 4.82 7.98 2.64
CA PRO A 26 3.37 7.82 2.66
C PRO A 26 2.92 7.21 1.32
N PRO A 27 1.90 6.34 1.32
CA PRO A 27 1.40 5.76 0.08
C PRO A 27 0.75 6.83 -0.79
N ASP A 28 0.81 6.64 -2.11
CA ASP A 28 0.00 7.42 -3.04
C ASP A 28 -1.47 7.01 -2.90
N ILE A 29 -2.36 7.99 -2.75
CA ILE A 29 -3.80 7.76 -2.58
C ILE A 29 -4.54 8.22 -3.83
N VAL A 30 -5.25 7.31 -4.49
CA VAL A 30 -6.13 7.60 -5.63
C VAL A 30 -7.57 7.29 -5.22
N LEU A 31 -8.42 8.31 -5.20
CA LEU A 31 -9.85 8.17 -4.95
C LEU A 31 -10.60 8.21 -6.30
N VAL A 32 -11.30 7.13 -6.62
CA VAL A 32 -12.17 7.04 -7.79
C VAL A 32 -13.61 7.05 -7.28
N MET A 33 -14.40 8.04 -7.71
CA MET A 33 -15.81 8.16 -7.38
C MET A 33 -16.62 8.16 -8.68
N THR A 34 -17.70 7.42 -8.69
CA THR A 34 -18.62 7.32 -9.82
C THR A 34 -19.93 8.01 -9.46
N ASP A 35 -20.56 8.60 -10.47
CA ASP A 35 -21.87 9.24 -10.34
C ASP A 35 -22.98 8.22 -10.58
N ASP A 36 -24.03 8.25 -9.76
CA ASP A 36 -25.23 7.40 -9.88
C ASP A 36 -25.00 5.89 -10.11
N MET A 37 -23.88 5.35 -9.61
CA MET A 37 -23.60 3.92 -9.75
C MET A 37 -24.39 3.10 -8.73
N GLY A 38 -25.20 2.16 -9.24
CA GLY A 38 -25.97 1.23 -8.43
C GLY A 38 -25.12 0.05 -7.93
N TYR A 39 -25.59 -0.58 -6.84
CA TYR A 39 -24.96 -1.78 -6.29
C TYR A 39 -24.91 -2.94 -7.30
N SER A 40 -25.97 -3.08 -8.11
CA SER A 40 -26.12 -4.12 -9.12
C SER A 40 -25.34 -3.87 -10.41
N ASP A 41 -24.64 -2.75 -10.54
CA ASP A 41 -23.91 -2.41 -11.76
C ASP A 41 -22.52 -3.06 -11.82
N LEU A 42 -22.00 -3.52 -10.68
CA LEU A 42 -20.67 -4.12 -10.60
C LEU A 42 -20.75 -5.64 -10.63
N GLY A 43 -19.98 -6.26 -11.52
CA GLY A 43 -19.89 -7.71 -11.65
C GLY A 43 -19.49 -8.38 -10.33
N CYS A 44 -18.60 -7.76 -9.55
CA CYS A 44 -18.20 -8.29 -8.25
C CYS A 44 -19.35 -8.34 -7.21
N TYR A 45 -20.44 -7.59 -7.39
CA TYR A 45 -21.65 -7.70 -6.56
C TYR A 45 -22.76 -8.55 -7.20
N GLY A 46 -22.46 -9.24 -8.30
CA GLY A 46 -23.43 -10.07 -9.04
C GLY A 46 -24.18 -9.30 -10.14
N GLY A 47 -23.69 -8.13 -10.55
CA GLY A 47 -24.21 -7.38 -11.68
C GLY A 47 -23.98 -8.06 -13.03
N GLU A 48 -24.80 -7.70 -14.02
CA GLU A 48 -24.71 -8.24 -15.39
C GLU A 48 -23.66 -7.52 -16.26
N ILE A 49 -23.21 -6.33 -15.84
CA ILE A 49 -22.23 -5.54 -16.56
C ILE A 49 -20.83 -6.09 -16.28
N GLU A 50 -20.07 -6.37 -17.34
CA GLU A 50 -18.68 -6.80 -17.22
C GLU A 50 -17.79 -5.66 -16.72
N THR A 51 -17.29 -5.77 -15.48
CA THR A 51 -16.41 -4.76 -14.85
C THR A 51 -15.03 -5.33 -14.48
N PRO A 52 -14.27 -5.90 -15.44
CA PRO A 52 -13.11 -6.75 -15.14
C PRO A 52 -11.98 -6.05 -14.38
N HIS A 53 -11.84 -4.73 -14.50
CA HIS A 53 -10.85 -3.97 -13.74
C HIS A 53 -11.27 -3.76 -12.29
N LEU A 54 -12.54 -3.43 -12.05
CA LEU A 54 -13.09 -3.26 -10.70
C LEU A 54 -13.19 -4.62 -9.98
N ASP A 55 -13.51 -5.69 -10.72
CA ASP A 55 -13.56 -7.04 -10.18
C ASP A 55 -12.18 -7.52 -9.70
N LYS A 56 -11.11 -7.20 -10.46
CA LYS A 56 -9.73 -7.48 -10.05
C LYS A 56 -9.33 -6.67 -8.81
N LEU A 57 -9.72 -5.40 -8.73
CA LEU A 57 -9.47 -4.56 -7.55
C LEU A 57 -10.18 -5.13 -6.31
N ALA A 58 -11.44 -5.55 -6.47
CA ALA A 58 -12.21 -6.19 -5.40
C ALA A 58 -11.61 -7.53 -4.95
N ALA A 59 -11.12 -8.35 -5.88
CA ALA A 59 -10.51 -9.64 -5.58
C ALA A 59 -9.11 -9.52 -4.96
N GLY A 60 -8.34 -8.48 -5.33
CA GLY A 60 -7.00 -8.22 -4.81
C GLY A 60 -6.97 -7.31 -3.57
N GLY A 61 -8.13 -6.81 -3.13
CA GLY A 61 -8.23 -5.81 -2.08
C GLY A 61 -9.34 -6.11 -1.07
N LEU A 62 -9.84 -5.05 -0.44
CA LEU A 62 -11.00 -5.11 0.44
C LEU A 62 -12.25 -4.69 -0.32
N ARG A 63 -13.34 -5.46 -0.14
CA ARG A 63 -14.65 -5.16 -0.71
C ARG A 63 -15.69 -4.99 0.39
N PHE A 64 -16.37 -3.85 0.40
CA PHE A 64 -17.45 -3.58 1.35
C PHE A 64 -18.80 -4.03 0.79
N ILE A 65 -19.45 -4.97 1.47
CA ILE A 65 -20.81 -5.40 1.08
C ILE A 65 -21.90 -4.41 1.55
N ASN A 66 -21.61 -3.62 2.58
CA ASN A 66 -22.48 -2.60 3.15
C ASN A 66 -21.70 -1.28 3.24
N PHE A 67 -21.88 -0.41 2.27
CA PHE A 67 -21.30 0.93 2.22
C PHE A 67 -22.40 1.91 1.82
N TYR A 68 -22.85 2.72 2.77
CA TYR A 68 -23.98 3.63 2.61
C TYR A 68 -23.49 5.06 2.42
N SER A 69 -24.10 5.77 1.48
CA SER A 69 -24.04 7.23 1.47
C SER A 69 -25.19 7.74 2.33
N GLU A 70 -24.87 8.60 3.29
CA GLU A 70 -25.89 9.38 3.99
C GLU A 70 -26.43 10.47 3.04
N ASN A 71 -27.68 10.87 3.27
CA ASN A 71 -28.32 12.01 2.62
C ASN A 71 -28.99 12.87 3.69
#